data_AF-A0A967PWK4-F1
#
_entry.id   AF-A0A967PWK4-F1
#
_cell.length_a   1.000
_cell.length_b   1.000
_cell.length_c   1.000
_cell.angle_alpha   90.00
_cell.angle_beta   90.00
_cell.angle_gamma   90.00
#
_symmetry.space_group_name_H-M   'P 1'
#
loop_
_entity.id
_entity.type
_entity.pdbx_description
1 polymer ?
#
loop_
_entity_poly.entity_id
_entity_poly.type
_entity_poly.pdbx_seq_one_letter_code
_entity_poly.pdbx_strand_id
1 'polypeptide(L)' 'RDKIFSRIDGVLDYRGFNKVDLVIEAVFEDMKLKQKILAETEEHTRDDCIFASNTSSMPIAEIAKNAQRP' A
#
# COMPACT_ATOMS: atom_id res chain seq x y z
N ARG A 1 -11.64 5.27 -24.68
CA ARG A 1 -10.30 4.70 -24.40
C ARG A 1 -9.44 5.71 -23.64
N ASP A 2 -9.28 6.92 -24.17
CA ASP A 2 -8.36 7.94 -23.61
C ASP A 2 -8.72 8.37 -22.18
N LYS A 3 -10.02 8.53 -21.86
CA LYS A 3 -10.50 8.88 -20.51
C LYS A 3 -10.19 7.85 -19.41
N ILE A 4 -9.93 6.59 -19.76
CA ILE A 4 -9.60 5.54 -18.78
C ILE A 4 -8.10 5.60 -18.50
N PHE A 5 -7.27 5.68 -19.55
CA PHE A 5 -5.82 5.78 -19.41
C PHE A 5 -5.38 7.06 -18.72
N SER A 6 -6.12 8.17 -18.87
CA SER A 6 -5.82 9.43 -18.18
C SER A 6 -6.01 9.38 -16.66
N ARG A 7 -6.46 8.26 -16.09
CA ARG A 7 -6.60 8.05 -14.63
C ARG A 7 -5.42 7.28 -14.03
N ILE A 8 -4.47 6.85 -14.87
CA ILE A 8 -3.35 6.01 -14.46
C ILE A 8 -2.09 6.86 -14.51
N ASP A 9 -1.51 7.12 -13.35
CA ASP A 9 -0.22 7.78 -13.22
C ASP A 9 0.81 6.77 -12.70
N GLY A 10 1.87 6.55 -13.47
CA GLY A 10 2.98 5.68 -13.08
C GLY A 10 4.01 6.44 -12.26
N VAL A 11 4.35 5.92 -11.09
CA VAL A 11 5.39 6.46 -10.20
C VAL A 11 6.33 5.34 -9.76
N LEU A 12 7.59 5.71 -9.45
CA LEU A 12 8.62 4.80 -8.94
C LEU A 12 9.01 5.11 -7.49
N ASP A 13 8.28 6.02 -6.87
CA ASP A 13 8.45 6.51 -5.51
C ASP A 13 7.07 6.84 -4.91
N TYR A 14 7.05 7.37 -3.70
CA TYR A 14 5.82 7.69 -2.97
C TYR A 14 5.25 9.09 -3.26
N ARG A 15 5.65 9.75 -4.36
CA ARG A 15 5.09 11.07 -4.70
C ARG A 15 3.58 10.99 -4.88
N GLY A 16 2.87 11.86 -4.16
CA GLY A 16 1.41 11.95 -4.21
C GLY A 16 0.67 11.01 -3.24
N PHE A 17 1.37 10.14 -2.53
CA PHE A 17 0.75 9.21 -1.55
C PHE A 17 0.08 9.94 -0.38
N ASN A 18 0.51 11.17 -0.06
CA ASN A 18 -0.15 12.02 0.93
C ASN A 18 -1.59 12.43 0.55
N LYS A 19 -2.01 12.17 -0.69
CA LYS A 19 -3.38 12.41 -1.18
C LYS A 19 -4.19 11.12 -1.35
N VAL A 20 -3.57 9.96 -1.19
CA VAL A 20 -4.23 8.66 -1.40
C VAL A 20 -5.13 8.33 -0.23
N ASP A 21 -6.33 7.83 -0.55
CA ASP A 21 -7.32 7.38 0.44
C ASP A 21 -7.21 5.86 0.70
N LEU A 22 -6.78 5.09 -0.31
CA LEU A 22 -6.65 3.63 -0.28
C LEU A 22 -5.41 3.18 -1.05
N VAL A 23 -4.56 2.39 -0.41
CA VAL A 23 -3.46 1.65 -1.04
C VAL A 23 -3.82 0.17 -1.12
N ILE A 24 -3.57 -0.44 -2.29
CA ILE A 24 -3.70 -1.89 -2.50
C ILE A 24 -2.31 -2.43 -2.84
N GLU A 25 -1.72 -3.17 -1.90
CA GLU A 25 -0.42 -3.81 -2.05
C GLU A 25 -0.56 -5.13 -2.83
N ALA A 26 0.27 -5.29 -3.87
CA ALA A 26 0.30 -6.47 -4.75
C ALA A 26 1.73 -6.88 -5.13
N VAL A 27 2.65 -6.84 -4.16
CA VAL A 27 4.01 -7.35 -4.27
C VAL A 27 4.07 -8.86 -4.01
N PHE A 28 5.26 -9.44 -4.14
CA PHE A 28 5.51 -10.86 -3.90
C PHE A 28 5.04 -11.34 -2.52
N GLU A 29 4.71 -12.63 -2.42
CA GLU A 29 4.32 -13.29 -1.16
C GLU A 29 5.52 -13.54 -0.24
N ASP A 30 6.11 -12.44 0.25
CA ASP A 30 7.16 -12.42 1.26
C ASP A 30 6.75 -11.52 2.43
N MET A 31 6.76 -12.08 3.64
CA MET A 31 6.23 -11.41 4.83
C MET A 31 7.06 -10.17 5.20
N LYS A 32 8.39 -10.26 5.09
CA LYS A 32 9.27 -9.14 5.43
C LYS A 32 9.10 -8.00 4.43
N LEU A 33 8.96 -8.33 3.15
CA LEU A 33 8.71 -7.34 2.11
C LEU A 33 7.38 -6.63 2.33
N LYS A 34 6.28 -7.37 2.57
CA LYS A 34 4.96 -6.77 2.82
C LYS A 34 4.94 -5.87 4.05
N GLN A 35 5.54 -6.32 5.17
CA GLN A 35 5.68 -5.50 6.38
C GLN A 35 6.49 -4.23 6.12
N LYS A 36 7.57 -4.32 5.34
CA LYS A 36 8.37 -3.16 4.94
C LYS A 36 7.57 -2.18 4.09
N ILE A 37 6.82 -2.67 3.10
CA ILE A 37 5.97 -1.83 2.24
C ILE A 37 4.88 -1.14 3.05
N LEU A 38 4.27 -1.83 4.02
CA LEU A 38 3.30 -1.22 4.92
C LEU A 38 3.93 -0.07 5.72
N ALA A 39 5.08 -0.29 6.36
CA ALA A 39 5.76 0.76 7.13
C ALA A 39 6.14 1.98 6.27
N GLU A 40 6.73 1.75 5.09
CA GLU A 40 7.06 2.85 4.16
C GLU A 40 5.80 3.57 3.65
N THR A 41 4.72 2.84 3.40
CA THR A 41 3.44 3.44 2.99
C THR A 41 2.88 4.31 4.10
N GLU A 42 2.95 3.86 5.35
CA GLU A 42 2.46 4.62 6.49
C GLU A 42 3.19 5.97 6.66
N GLU A 43 4.50 6.00 6.40
CA GLU A 43 5.33 7.23 6.47
C GLU A 43 4.94 8.28 5.41
N HIS A 44 4.37 7.85 4.28
CA HIS A 44 4.09 8.72 3.14
C HIS A 44 2.59 9.00 2.93
N THR A 45 1.73 8.39 3.74
CA THR A 45 0.27 8.53 3.66
C THR A 45 -0.28 9.27 4.88
N ARG A 46 -1.52 9.74 4.76
CA ARG A 46 -2.24 10.35 5.89
C ARG A 46 -2.64 9.28 6.90
N ASP A 47 -2.89 9.71 8.14
CA ASP A 47 -3.35 8.85 9.24
C ASP A 47 -4.66 8.11 8.95
N ASP A 48 -5.48 8.64 8.04
CA ASP A 48 -6.77 8.07 7.64
C ASP A 48 -6.71 7.21 6.37
N CYS A 49 -5.53 7.01 5.77
CA CYS A 49 -5.36 6.19 4.58
C CYS A 49 -5.54 4.71 4.90
N ILE A 50 -6.38 4.02 4.13
CA ILE A 50 -6.57 2.57 4.28
C ILE A 50 -5.44 1.84 3.55
N PHE A 51 -4.80 0.89 4.23
CA PHE A 51 -3.91 -0.07 3.61
C PHE A 51 -4.62 -1.42 3.45
N ALA A 52 -4.61 -1.95 2.23
CA ALA A 52 -5.12 -3.28 1.90
C ALA A 52 -4.03 -4.10 1.20
N SER A 53 -4.02 -5.41 1.45
CA SER A 53 -3.15 -6.34 0.74
C SER A 53 -3.98 -7.26 -0.15
N ASN A 54 -3.55 -7.45 -1.39
CA ASN A 54 -4.10 -8.45 -2.31
C ASN A 54 -3.54 -9.87 -2.05
N THR A 55 -2.86 -10.11 -0.91
CA THR A 55 -2.31 -11.43 -0.58
C THR A 55 -3.37 -12.53 -0.65
N SER A 56 -2.93 -13.73 -1.08
CA SER A 56 -3.79 -14.91 -1.17
C SER A 56 -3.50 -15.98 -0.10
N SER A 57 -2.36 -15.89 0.59
CA SER A 57 -1.88 -16.94 1.50
C SER A 57 -1.36 -16.44 2.84
N MET A 58 -1.09 -15.14 3.00
CA MET A 58 -0.56 -14.58 4.24
C MET A 58 -1.67 -14.02 5.15
N PRO A 59 -1.64 -14.30 6.46
CA PRO A 59 -2.57 -13.69 7.40
C PRO A 59 -2.39 -12.17 7.46
N ILE A 60 -3.47 -11.40 7.27
CA ILE A 60 -3.45 -9.93 7.33
C ILE A 60 -2.89 -9.42 8.68
N ALA A 61 -3.26 -10.07 9.79
CA ALA A 61 -2.76 -9.70 11.11
C ALA A 61 -1.24 -9.82 11.25
N GLU A 62 -0.60 -10.77 10.55
CA GLU A 62 0.86 -10.89 10.55
C GLU A 62 1.52 -9.82 9.67
N ILE A 63 0.88 -9.42 8.57
CA ILE A 63 1.34 -8.28 7.75
C ILE A 63 1.27 -6.98 8.57
N ALA A 64 0.18 -6.77 9.30
CA ALA A 64 -0.06 -5.57 10.11
C ALA A 64 0.66 -5.56 11.47
N LYS A 65 1.42 -6.61 11.81
CA LYS A 65 2.01 -6.83 13.14
C LYS A 65 2.86 -5.67 13.66
N ASN A 66 3.53 -4.95 12.76
CA ASN A 66 4.40 -3.81 13.07
C ASN A 66 3.84 -2.47 12.56
N ALA A 67 2.56 -2.45 12.14
CA ALA A 67 1.92 -1.24 11.66
C ALA A 67 1.84 -0.20 12.78
N GLN A 68 2.04 1.07 12.45
CA GLN A 68 1.82 2.18 13.37
C GLN A 68 0.32 2.37 13.64
N ARG A 69 -0.52 2.04 12.64
CA ARG A 69 -1.96 2.23 12.64
C ARG A 69 -2.65 0.91 12.23
N PRO A 70 -2.75 -0.09 13.14
CA PRO A 70 -3.27 -1.42 12.86
C PRO A 70 -4.78 -1.47 12.59
#